data_AF-A0A0C9TZZ5-F1
#
_entry.id   AF-A0A0C9TZZ5-F1
#
_cell.length_a   1.000
_cell.length_b   1.000
_cell.length_c   1.000
_cell.angle_alpha   90.00
_cell.angle_beta   90.00
_cell.angle_gamma   90.00
#
_symmetry.space_group_name_H-M   'P 1'
#
loop_
_entity.id
_entity.type
_entity.pdbx_description
1 polymer ?
#
loop_
_entity_poly.entity_id
_entity_poly.type
_entity_poly.pdbx_seq_one_letter_code
_entity_poly.pdbx_strand_id
1 'polypeptide(L)'
;MEKGWEPGTLSTYGSGLLLFHVFCDEQSIEEVARCPADPTLLLAFLATCADNYSGSTITNSLHGIHAWHLLHGVCWAPSRDKMAGILTGATKVAPASSKRAKREPWTVNMLIKVCFLLDPDNPFDVTWYAALTTIFWTMACSVEFLVQGLLDFSEDKHITRTRVGIERNEGKEVMVFSLPWTQVSPKGERVS
;
A
#
# COMPACT_ATOMS: atom_id res chain seq x y z
N MET A 1 -17.76 -7.32 -3.47
CA MET A 1 -16.41 -7.22 -2.88
C MET A 1 -16.19 -5.94 -2.06
N GLU A 2 -16.98 -4.88 -2.24
CA GLU A 2 -16.64 -3.50 -1.83
C GLU A 2 -16.64 -3.15 -0.33
N LYS A 3 -17.10 -4.02 0.58
CA LYS A 3 -17.22 -3.66 2.03
C LYS A 3 -16.32 -4.46 2.98
N GLY A 4 -15.49 -5.37 2.48
CA GLY A 4 -14.65 -6.24 3.31
C GLY A 4 -13.18 -5.85 3.42
N TRP A 5 -12.66 -5.08 2.46
CA TRP A 5 -11.25 -4.70 2.36
C TRP A 5 -11.11 -3.25 1.93
N GLU A 6 -10.02 -2.61 2.36
CA GLU A 6 -9.63 -1.27 1.88
C GLU A 6 -9.46 -1.27 0.35
N PRO A 7 -9.81 -0.17 -0.35
CA PRO A 7 -9.76 -0.11 -1.82
C PRO A 7 -8.40 -0.49 -2.42
N GLY A 8 -7.29 -0.09 -1.78
CA GLY A 8 -5.94 -0.45 -2.21
C GLY A 8 -5.66 -1.95 -2.09
N THR A 9 -6.15 -2.60 -1.03
CA THR A 9 -6.07 -4.05 -0.86
C THR A 9 -6.94 -4.76 -1.88
N LEU A 10 -8.14 -4.27 -2.15
CA LEU A 10 -9.04 -4.83 -3.16
C LEU A 10 -8.40 -4.78 -4.55
N SER A 11 -7.82 -3.64 -4.94
CA SER A 11 -7.10 -3.50 -6.21
C SER A 11 -5.93 -4.48 -6.29
N THR A 12 -5.13 -4.58 -5.22
CA THR A 12 -3.95 -5.46 -5.16
C THR A 12 -4.35 -6.93 -5.29
N TYR A 13 -5.40 -7.35 -4.56
CA TYR A 13 -5.93 -8.72 -4.63
C TYR A 13 -6.54 -9.01 -5.99
N GLY A 14 -7.27 -8.06 -6.57
CA GLY A 14 -7.83 -8.17 -7.92
C GLY A 14 -6.75 -8.38 -8.98
N SER A 15 -5.65 -7.62 -8.94
CA SER A 15 -4.52 -7.82 -9.86
C SER A 15 -3.87 -9.20 -9.69
N GLY A 16 -3.73 -9.67 -8.44
CA GLY A 16 -3.18 -10.99 -8.16
C GLY A 16 -4.09 -12.14 -8.62
N LEU A 17 -5.40 -11.97 -8.48
CA LEU A 17 -6.41 -12.91 -8.97
C LEU A 17 -6.45 -12.94 -10.51
N LEU A 18 -6.32 -11.78 -11.17
CA LEU A 18 -6.21 -11.70 -12.61
C LEU A 18 -5.00 -12.49 -13.12
N LEU A 19 -3.84 -12.34 -12.48
CA LEU A 19 -2.63 -13.08 -12.84
C LEU A 19 -2.84 -14.60 -12.73
N PHE A 20 -3.57 -15.06 -11.71
CA PHE A 20 -3.94 -16.46 -11.56
C PHE A 20 -4.83 -16.96 -12.69
N HIS A 21 -5.85 -16.20 -13.08
CA HIS A 21 -6.71 -16.59 -14.20
C HIS A 21 -5.96 -16.64 -15.53
N VAL A 22 -5.08 -15.66 -15.81
CA VAL A 22 -4.22 -15.68 -16.99
C VAL A 22 -3.33 -16.92 -17.02
N PHE A 23 -2.69 -17.26 -15.89
CA PHE A 23 -1.94 -18.49 -15.78
C PHE A 23 -2.81 -19.74 -16.06
N CYS A 24 -4.02 -19.80 -15.50
CA CYS A 24 -4.93 -20.91 -15.76
C CYS A 24 -5.34 -20.99 -17.24
N ASP A 25 -5.57 -19.86 -17.91
CA ASP A 25 -5.87 -19.82 -19.34
C ASP A 25 -4.70 -20.36 -20.17
N GLU A 26 -3.46 -19.95 -19.86
CA GLU A 26 -2.24 -20.44 -20.52
C GLU A 26 -2.01 -21.93 -20.32
N GLN A 27 -2.34 -22.45 -19.14
CA GLN A 27 -2.25 -23.88 -18.83
C GLN A 27 -3.50 -24.68 -19.26
N SER A 28 -4.46 -24.05 -19.95
CA SER A 28 -5.71 -24.68 -20.39
C SER A 28 -6.52 -25.32 -19.24
N ILE A 29 -6.48 -24.72 -18.05
CA ILE A 29 -7.25 -25.16 -16.88
C ILE A 29 -8.67 -24.61 -17.00
N GLU A 30 -9.66 -25.48 -17.07
CA GLU A 30 -11.07 -25.08 -17.13
C GLU A 30 -11.50 -24.24 -15.92
N GLU A 31 -12.40 -23.27 -16.12
CA GLU A 31 -12.86 -22.36 -15.06
C GLU A 31 -13.43 -23.10 -13.84
N VAL A 32 -14.14 -24.21 -14.08
CA VAL A 32 -14.70 -25.07 -13.03
C VAL A 32 -13.63 -25.72 -12.13
N ALA A 33 -12.40 -25.84 -12.62
CA ALA A 33 -11.27 -26.39 -11.86
C ALA A 33 -10.45 -25.31 -11.13
N ARG A 34 -10.81 -24.02 -11.28
CA ARG A 34 -10.10 -22.89 -10.66
C ARG A 34 -10.62 -22.58 -9.26
N CYS A 35 -11.87 -22.94 -8.94
CA CYS A 35 -12.49 -22.77 -7.62
C CYS A 35 -13.35 -24.00 -7.26
N PRO A 36 -12.94 -24.85 -6.29
CA PRO A 36 -11.76 -24.71 -5.45
C PRO A 36 -10.46 -24.97 -6.23
N ALA A 37 -9.46 -24.09 -6.04
CA ALA A 37 -8.11 -24.30 -6.52
C ALA A 37 -7.44 -25.41 -5.73
N ASP A 38 -7.02 -26.47 -6.41
CA ASP A 38 -6.21 -27.54 -5.82
C ASP A 38 -4.84 -27.00 -5.36
N PRO A 39 -4.28 -27.47 -4.23
CA PRO A 39 -2.95 -27.06 -3.77
C PRO A 39 -1.83 -27.20 -4.81
N THR A 40 -1.93 -28.19 -5.72
CA THR A 40 -0.96 -28.42 -6.80
C THR A 40 -1.04 -27.32 -7.85
N LEU A 41 -2.26 -26.87 -8.19
CA LEU A 41 -2.47 -25.75 -9.11
C LEU A 41 -1.90 -24.44 -8.53
N LEU A 42 -2.13 -24.20 -7.23
CA LEU A 42 -1.57 -23.04 -6.53
C LEU A 42 -0.04 -23.10 -6.49
N LEU A 43 0.53 -24.28 -6.23
CA LEU A 43 1.98 -24.49 -6.25
C LEU A 43 2.58 -24.18 -7.63
N ALA A 44 1.97 -24.70 -8.70
CA ALA A 44 2.42 -24.46 -10.07
C ALA A 44 2.36 -22.96 -10.42
N PHE A 45 1.24 -22.31 -10.10
CA PHE A 45 1.07 -20.86 -10.28
C PHE A 45 2.16 -20.05 -9.56
N LEU A 46 2.39 -20.33 -8.27
CA LEU A 46 3.35 -19.57 -7.47
C LEU A 46 4.80 -19.85 -7.90
N ALA A 47 5.10 -21.05 -8.40
CA ALA A 47 6.38 -21.37 -9.00
C ALA A 47 6.63 -20.54 -10.26
N THR A 48 5.65 -20.42 -11.16
CA THR A 48 5.74 -19.54 -12.34
C THR A 48 5.91 -18.06 -11.95
N CYS A 49 5.26 -17.64 -10.86
CA CYS A 49 5.43 -16.28 -10.36
C CYS A 49 6.81 -16.04 -9.73
N ALA A 50 7.43 -17.06 -9.14
CA ALA A 50 8.69 -16.95 -8.43
C ALA A 50 9.83 -16.46 -9.32
N ASP A 51 9.82 -16.73 -10.63
CA ASP A 51 10.90 -16.28 -11.51
C ASP A 51 10.77 -14.80 -11.92
N ASN A 52 9.56 -14.23 -11.86
CA ASN A 52 9.25 -12.95 -12.49
C ASN A 52 8.83 -11.86 -11.49
N TYR A 53 8.37 -12.25 -10.30
CA TYR A 53 7.74 -11.33 -9.36
C TYR A 53 8.41 -11.32 -7.99
N SER A 54 8.24 -10.20 -7.29
CA SER A 54 8.71 -10.06 -5.92
C SER A 54 7.94 -10.97 -4.97
N GLY A 55 8.58 -11.34 -3.85
CA GLY A 55 7.92 -12.14 -2.83
C GLY A 55 6.62 -11.53 -2.27
N SER A 56 6.54 -10.20 -2.17
CA SER A 56 5.33 -9.51 -1.75
C SER A 56 4.22 -9.60 -2.80
N THR A 57 4.55 -9.52 -4.09
CA THR A 57 3.58 -9.73 -5.18
C THR A 57 3.01 -11.15 -5.14
N ILE A 58 3.87 -12.17 -5.02
CA ILE A 58 3.47 -13.59 -4.93
C ILE A 58 2.51 -13.81 -3.74
N THR A 59 2.85 -13.21 -2.60
CA THR A 59 2.04 -13.27 -1.38
C THR A 59 0.67 -12.62 -1.57
N ASN A 60 0.65 -11.43 -2.17
CA ASN A 60 -0.59 -10.71 -2.46
C ASN A 60 -1.50 -11.46 -3.43
N SER A 61 -0.94 -12.12 -4.45
CA SER A 61 -1.70 -12.96 -5.37
C SER A 61 -2.36 -14.12 -4.65
N LEU A 62 -1.62 -14.84 -3.79
CA LEU A 62 -2.20 -15.94 -3.03
C LEU A 62 -3.31 -15.47 -2.08
N HIS A 63 -3.14 -14.33 -1.42
CA HIS A 63 -4.21 -13.74 -0.60
C HIS A 63 -5.43 -13.32 -1.42
N GLY A 64 -5.23 -12.80 -2.65
CA GLY A 64 -6.33 -12.50 -3.56
C GLY A 64 -7.13 -13.74 -3.97
N ILE A 65 -6.43 -14.84 -4.28
CA ILE A 65 -7.08 -16.13 -4.59
C ILE A 65 -7.84 -16.65 -3.36
N HIS A 66 -7.24 -16.61 -2.17
CA HIS A 66 -7.91 -17.01 -0.94
C HIS A 66 -9.15 -16.17 -0.64
N ALA A 67 -9.07 -14.85 -0.80
CA ALA A 67 -10.22 -13.95 -0.63
C ALA A 67 -11.34 -14.26 -1.63
N TRP A 68 -10.99 -14.57 -2.88
CA TRP A 68 -11.95 -15.00 -3.90
C TRP A 68 -12.68 -16.29 -3.52
N HIS A 69 -11.98 -17.30 -2.98
CA HIS A 69 -12.60 -18.54 -2.49
C HIS A 69 -13.56 -18.28 -1.33
N LEU A 70 -13.13 -17.46 -0.36
CA LEU A 70 -13.96 -17.08 0.78
C LEU A 70 -15.26 -16.40 0.34
N LEU A 71 -15.19 -15.53 -0.66
CA LEU A 71 -16.34 -14.82 -1.21
C LEU A 71 -17.33 -15.74 -1.93
N HIS A 72 -16.85 -16.81 -2.56
CA HIS A 72 -17.70 -17.80 -3.23
C HIS A 72 -18.22 -18.87 -2.27
N GLY A 73 -17.86 -18.80 -0.97
CA GLY A 73 -18.28 -19.77 0.03
C GLY A 73 -17.68 -21.16 -0.18
N VAL A 74 -16.57 -21.26 -0.92
CA VAL A 74 -15.93 -22.53 -1.23
C VAL A 74 -14.85 -22.84 -0.18
N CYS A 75 -14.75 -24.11 0.22
CA CYS A 75 -13.76 -24.54 1.19
C CYS A 75 -12.33 -24.31 0.66
N TRP A 76 -11.50 -23.63 1.44
CA TRP A 76 -10.09 -23.44 1.14
C TRP A 76 -9.31 -24.73 1.45
N ALA A 77 -8.81 -25.40 0.41
CA ALA A 77 -8.16 -26.70 0.53
C ALA A 77 -6.78 -26.68 1.22
N PRO A 78 -5.88 -25.70 0.96
CA PRO A 78 -4.59 -25.63 1.66
C PRO A 78 -4.74 -25.29 3.16
N SER A 79 -4.06 -26.04 4.04
CA SER A 79 -3.93 -25.62 5.44
C SER A 79 -3.06 -24.36 5.54
N ARG A 80 -3.20 -23.60 6.63
CA ARG A 80 -2.40 -22.41 6.91
C ARG A 80 -0.89 -22.69 6.86
N ASP A 81 -0.45 -23.82 7.42
CA ASP A 81 0.96 -24.21 7.44
C ASP A 81 1.48 -24.58 6.05
N LYS A 82 0.68 -25.29 5.25
CA LYS A 82 1.01 -25.57 3.84
C LYS A 82 1.16 -24.26 3.07
N MET A 83 0.23 -23.32 3.24
CA MET A 83 0.27 -22.01 2.60
C MET A 83 1.55 -21.23 2.97
N ALA A 84 1.90 -21.19 4.26
CA ALA A 84 3.10 -20.53 4.75
C ALA A 84 4.38 -21.17 4.19
N GLY A 85 4.43 -22.50 4.12
CA GLY A 85 5.57 -23.23 3.53
C GLY A 85 5.73 -22.93 2.04
N ILE A 86 4.63 -22.92 1.28
CA ILE A 86 4.62 -22.60 -0.14
C ILE A 86 5.11 -21.17 -0.38
N LEU A 87 4.57 -20.20 0.36
CA LEU A 87 4.99 -18.80 0.25
C LEU A 87 6.47 -18.63 0.59
N THR A 88 6.94 -19.27 1.66
CA THR A 88 8.35 -19.22 2.06
C THR A 88 9.25 -19.77 0.96
N GLY A 89 8.86 -20.88 0.32
CA GLY A 89 9.58 -21.44 -0.82
C GLY A 89 9.62 -20.49 -2.01
N ALA A 90 8.46 -20.03 -2.48
CA ALA A 90 8.36 -19.15 -3.65
C ALA A 90 9.09 -17.82 -3.45
N THR A 91 8.94 -17.19 -2.28
CA THR A 91 9.62 -15.92 -1.94
C THR A 91 11.14 -16.07 -1.81
N LYS A 92 11.65 -17.28 -1.48
CA LYS A 92 13.08 -17.57 -1.43
C LYS A 92 13.70 -17.68 -2.83
N VAL A 93 12.93 -18.21 -3.79
CA VAL A 93 13.35 -18.35 -5.20
C VAL A 93 13.17 -17.05 -5.99
N ALA A 94 12.33 -16.12 -5.49
CA ALA A 94 12.14 -14.79 -6.07
C ALA A 94 13.45 -14.11 -6.46
N PRO A 95 13.56 -13.54 -7.69
CA PRO A 95 14.81 -13.03 -8.22
C PRO A 95 15.37 -11.95 -7.31
N ALA A 96 16.69 -11.95 -7.10
CA ALA A 96 17.35 -10.96 -6.25
C ALA A 96 17.11 -9.52 -6.74
N SER A 97 16.95 -9.34 -8.06
CA SER A 97 16.59 -8.06 -8.69
C SER A 97 15.22 -7.52 -8.26
N SER A 98 14.30 -8.38 -7.80
CA SER A 98 12.99 -7.95 -7.27
C SER A 98 13.08 -7.35 -5.87
N LYS A 99 14.21 -7.52 -5.16
CA LYS A 99 14.43 -6.97 -3.82
C LYS A 99 15.11 -5.61 -3.95
N ARG A 100 14.39 -4.56 -3.56
CA ARG A 100 14.97 -3.22 -3.47
C ARG A 100 15.83 -3.11 -2.21
N ALA A 101 17.03 -2.56 -2.35
CA ALA A 101 17.83 -2.15 -1.20
C ALA A 101 17.03 -1.17 -0.32
N LYS A 102 17.27 -1.23 1.00
CA LYS A 102 16.68 -0.26 1.93
C LYS A 102 17.11 1.15 1.47
N ARG A 103 16.14 2.03 1.26
CA ARG A 103 16.41 3.41 0.90
C ARG A 103 17.02 4.13 2.11
N GLU A 104 18.04 4.96 1.86
CA GLU A 104 18.54 5.89 2.86
C GLU A 104 17.41 6.84 3.30
N PRO A 105 17.35 7.21 4.58
CA PRO A 105 16.34 8.14 5.06
C PRO A 105 16.53 9.52 4.43
N TRP A 106 15.43 10.27 4.33
CA TRP A 106 15.52 11.68 3.99
C TRP A 106 16.31 12.42 5.07
N THR A 107 17.20 13.31 4.63
CA THR A 107 18.01 14.15 5.54
C THR A 107 17.60 15.60 5.41
N VAL A 108 17.85 16.38 6.47
CA VAL A 108 17.62 17.84 6.46
C VAL A 108 18.38 18.51 5.31
N ASN A 109 19.59 18.06 4.98
CA ASN A 109 20.36 18.60 3.85
C ASN A 109 19.70 18.32 2.49
N MET A 110 19.10 17.14 2.31
CA MET A 110 18.31 16.84 1.11
C MET A 110 17.08 17.76 1.03
N LEU A 111 16.37 17.94 2.14
CA LEU A 111 15.22 18.84 2.22
C LEU A 111 15.61 20.27 1.86
N ILE A 112 16.68 20.82 2.44
CA ILE A 112 17.20 22.16 2.13
C ILE A 112 17.48 22.30 0.63
N LYS A 113 18.16 21.33 0.02
CA LYS A 113 18.48 21.37 -1.42
C LYS A 113 17.23 21.39 -2.30
N VAL A 114 16.22 20.59 -1.97
CA VAL A 114 14.95 20.57 -2.71
C VAL A 114 14.20 21.88 -2.52
N CYS A 115 14.05 22.33 -1.27
CA CYS A 115 13.37 23.57 -0.93
C CYS A 115 14.04 24.82 -1.54
N PHE A 116 15.36 24.81 -1.74
CA PHE A 116 16.09 25.92 -2.36
C PHE A 116 15.77 26.09 -3.85
N LEU A 117 15.29 25.04 -4.52
CA LEU A 117 14.92 25.07 -5.94
C LEU A 117 13.46 25.48 -6.17
N LEU A 118 12.67 25.64 -5.11
CA LEU A 118 11.26 26.01 -5.19
C LEU A 118 11.11 27.53 -5.29
N ASP A 119 10.29 28.00 -6.23
CA ASP A 119 10.03 29.42 -6.43
C ASP A 119 9.04 29.96 -5.38
N PRO A 120 9.44 30.92 -4.51
CA PRO A 120 8.56 31.48 -3.50
C PRO A 120 7.40 32.31 -4.08
N ASP A 121 7.50 32.77 -5.33
CA ASP A 121 6.45 33.54 -6.00
C ASP A 121 5.43 32.63 -6.73
N ASN A 122 5.71 31.33 -6.83
CA ASN A 122 4.82 30.34 -7.43
C ASN A 122 3.98 29.59 -6.36
N PRO A 123 2.65 29.76 -6.33
CA PRO A 123 1.79 29.09 -5.35
C PRO A 123 1.89 27.56 -5.34
N PHE A 124 2.21 26.93 -6.47
CA PHE A 124 2.41 25.48 -6.56
C PHE A 124 3.65 25.04 -5.78
N ASP A 125 4.76 25.75 -5.96
CA ASP A 125 6.03 25.47 -5.31
C ASP A 125 5.96 25.75 -3.80
N VAL A 126 5.28 26.83 -3.41
CA VAL A 126 4.99 27.13 -1.98
C VAL A 126 4.18 26.01 -1.32
N THR A 127 3.23 25.42 -2.04
CA THR A 127 2.44 24.28 -1.53
C THR A 127 3.32 23.05 -1.31
N TRP A 128 4.21 22.73 -2.24
CA TRP A 128 5.16 21.62 -2.08
C TRP A 128 6.17 21.88 -0.97
N TYR A 129 6.65 23.11 -0.82
CA TYR A 129 7.51 23.49 0.30
C TYR A 129 6.81 23.20 1.64
N ALA A 130 5.57 23.65 1.81
CA ALA A 130 4.79 23.44 3.02
C ALA A 130 4.51 21.96 3.28
N ALA A 131 4.10 21.20 2.25
CA ALA A 131 3.82 19.78 2.38
C ALA A 131 5.07 18.96 2.73
N LEU A 132 6.19 19.18 2.03
CA LEU A 132 7.44 18.46 2.26
C LEU A 132 7.98 18.71 3.68
N THR A 133 8.01 19.97 4.10
CA THR A 133 8.50 20.33 5.45
C THR A 133 7.58 19.76 6.54
N THR A 134 6.26 19.85 6.35
CA THR A 134 5.28 19.30 7.30
C THR A 134 5.42 17.79 7.43
N ILE A 135 5.40 17.05 6.32
CA ILE A 135 5.55 15.58 6.30
C ILE A 135 6.88 15.17 6.94
N PHE A 136 7.97 15.88 6.63
CA PHE A 136 9.29 15.56 7.16
C PHE A 136 9.36 15.70 8.68
N TRP A 137 8.88 16.82 9.23
CA TRP A 137 9.00 17.11 10.67
C TRP A 137 7.97 16.36 11.54
N THR A 138 6.77 16.15 11.01
CA THR A 138 5.72 15.38 11.71
C THR A 138 5.91 13.86 11.56
N MET A 139 6.83 13.42 10.69
CA MET A 139 7.00 12.02 10.30
C MET A 139 5.72 11.37 9.74
N ALA A 140 4.79 12.19 9.23
CA ALA A 140 3.51 11.73 8.72
C ALA A 140 3.64 10.98 7.40
N CYS A 141 2.62 10.22 7.04
CA CYS A 141 2.54 9.62 5.72
C CYS A 141 2.10 10.66 4.69
N SER A 142 2.67 10.66 3.48
CA SER A 142 2.32 11.65 2.47
C SER A 142 0.85 11.64 2.07
N VAL A 143 0.20 10.47 2.15
CA VAL A 143 -1.24 10.31 1.86
C VAL A 143 -2.15 10.99 2.89
N GLU A 144 -1.64 11.38 4.05
CA GLU A 144 -2.40 12.04 5.11
C GLU A 144 -2.46 13.56 4.90
N PHE A 145 -1.47 14.12 4.19
CA PHE A 145 -1.35 15.55 3.91
C PHE A 145 -1.59 15.92 2.44
N LEU A 146 -1.52 14.95 1.52
CA LEU A 146 -1.72 15.16 0.08
C LEU A 146 -3.01 14.52 -0.41
N VAL A 147 -3.69 15.22 -1.30
CA VAL A 147 -4.83 14.68 -2.07
C VAL A 147 -4.29 13.97 -3.31
N GLN A 148 -4.74 12.74 -3.57
CA GLN A 148 -4.19 11.91 -4.65
C GLN A 148 -4.69 12.31 -6.06
N GLY A 149 -5.77 13.09 -6.15
CA GLY A 149 -6.35 13.56 -7.40
C GLY A 149 -7.07 14.90 -7.25
N LEU A 150 -7.24 15.60 -8.37
CA LEU A 150 -7.82 16.96 -8.39
C LEU A 150 -9.25 17.02 -7.80
N LEU A 151 -9.99 15.92 -7.90
CA LEU A 151 -11.39 15.81 -7.47
C LEU A 151 -11.57 14.92 -6.23
N ASP A 152 -10.47 14.46 -5.62
CA ASP A 152 -10.52 13.47 -4.53
C ASP A 152 -10.56 14.12 -3.14
N PHE A 153 -10.59 15.45 -3.07
CA PHE A 153 -10.66 16.16 -1.80
C PHE A 153 -11.98 15.86 -1.07
N SER A 154 -11.86 15.58 0.22
CA SER A 154 -13.00 15.33 1.11
C SER A 154 -12.60 15.67 2.54
N GLU A 155 -13.44 16.43 3.26
CA GLU A 155 -13.14 16.97 4.59
C GLU A 155 -13.04 15.92 5.70
N ASP A 156 -13.60 14.72 5.47
CA ASP A 156 -13.49 13.57 6.37
C ASP A 156 -12.12 12.87 6.27
N LYS A 157 -11.39 13.08 5.17
CA LYS A 157 -10.08 12.44 4.93
C LYS A 157 -8.91 13.42 4.86
N HIS A 158 -9.15 14.65 4.44
CA HIS A 158 -8.10 15.61 4.14
C HIS A 158 -8.17 16.80 5.07
N ILE A 159 -6.99 17.20 5.57
CA ILE A 159 -6.86 18.35 6.45
C ILE A 159 -7.17 19.67 5.71
N THR A 160 -7.84 20.58 6.43
CA THR A 160 -8.09 21.95 5.98
C THR A 160 -7.34 22.95 6.88
N ARG A 161 -7.24 24.21 6.43
CA ARG A 161 -6.55 25.27 7.20
C ARG A 161 -7.13 25.48 8.60
N THR A 162 -8.42 25.20 8.82
CA THR A 162 -9.07 25.35 10.13
C THR A 162 -8.61 24.31 11.16
N ARG A 163 -7.95 23.24 10.71
CA ARG A 163 -7.42 22.15 11.55
C ARG A 163 -5.92 22.28 11.81
N VAL A 164 -5.32 23.39 11.40
CA VAL A 164 -3.93 23.76 11.67
C VAL A 164 -3.93 24.82 12.76
N GLY A 165 -3.14 24.61 13.81
CA GLY A 165 -3.03 25.54 14.93
C GLY A 165 -1.61 25.61 15.48
N ILE A 166 -1.41 26.49 16.44
CA ILE A 166 -0.17 26.58 17.22
C ILE A 166 -0.54 26.26 18.67
N GLU A 167 0.19 25.34 19.27
CA GLU A 167 0.06 25.00 20.69
C GLU A 167 1.37 25.24 21.42
N ARG A 168 1.27 25.38 22.74
CA ARG A 168 2.44 25.55 23.60
C ARG A 168 2.76 24.24 24.30
N ASN A 169 3.89 23.64 23.94
CA ASN A 169 4.39 22.42 24.55
C ASN A 169 5.75 22.70 25.21
N GLU A 170 5.88 22.40 26.50
CA GLU A 170 7.11 22.65 27.29
C GLU A 170 7.68 24.08 27.13
N GLY A 171 6.79 25.07 27.00
CA GLY A 171 7.17 26.48 26.83
C GLY A 171 7.52 26.91 25.40
N LYS A 172 7.60 25.97 24.44
CA LYS A 172 7.83 26.23 23.01
C LYS A 172 6.52 26.23 22.24
N GLU A 173 6.44 27.07 21.21
CA GLU A 173 5.34 27.03 20.24
C GLU A 173 5.61 25.93 19.23
N VAL A 174 4.60 25.09 19.01
CA VAL A 174 4.65 23.97 18.06
C VAL A 174 3.42 24.07 17.16
N MET A 175 3.63 23.88 15.86
CA MET A 175 2.53 23.79 14.91
C MET A 175 1.87 22.41 15.03
N VAL A 176 0.55 22.38 15.19
CA VAL A 176 -0.21 21.14 15.37
C VAL A 176 -1.23 21.00 14.26
N PHE A 177 -1.27 19.79 13.69
CA PHE A 177 -2.16 19.39 12.61
C PHE A 177 -3.15 18.37 13.13
N SER A 178 -4.44 18.71 13.12
CA SER A 178 -5.52 17.82 13.55
C SER A 178 -6.07 17.06 12.34
N LEU A 179 -5.39 15.98 11.96
CA LEU A 179 -5.73 15.16 10.80
C LEU A 179 -7.09 14.48 11.04
N PRO A 180 -8.03 14.58 10.09
CA PRO A 180 -9.35 13.95 10.23
C PRO A 180 -9.28 12.42 10.06
N TRP A 181 -8.25 11.92 9.37
CA TRP A 181 -8.02 10.51 9.11
C TRP A 181 -6.52 10.24 8.99
N THR A 182 -6.07 9.10 9.52
CA THR A 182 -4.76 8.51 9.20
C THR A 182 -4.92 7.01 8.96
N GLN A 183 -3.91 6.40 8.33
CA GLN A 183 -3.96 4.97 8.03
C GLN A 183 -4.08 4.11 9.31
N VAL A 184 -3.54 4.60 10.42
CA VAL A 184 -3.55 3.91 11.72
C VAL A 184 -4.67 4.40 12.65
N SER A 185 -5.20 5.60 12.43
CA SER A 185 -6.35 6.14 13.15
C SER A 185 -7.44 6.63 12.19
N PRO A 186 -8.43 5.79 11.86
CA PRO A 186 -9.54 6.18 10.99
C PRO A 186 -10.41 7.32 11.54
N LYS A 187 -10.30 7.62 12.85
CA LYS A 187 -10.98 8.75 13.49
C LYS A 187 -10.11 10.02 13.55
N GLY A 188 -8.95 9.98 12.91
CA GLY A 188 -7.98 11.05 12.92
C GLY A 188 -7.05 11.01 14.13
N GLU A 189 -6.02 11.84 14.07
CA GLU A 189 -5.08 12.05 15.16
C GLU A 189 -4.46 13.44 15.07
N ARG A 190 -3.70 13.81 16.10
CA ARG A 190 -2.97 15.07 16.14
C ARG A 190 -1.49 14.78 15.92
N VAL A 191 -0.88 15.47 14.97
CA VAL A 191 0.56 15.39 14.71
C VAL A 191 1.18 16.78 14.83
N SER A 192 2.43 16.85 15.27
CA SER A 192 3.15 18.10 15.57
C SER A 192 4.64 17.94 15.36
#